data_AF-A0A2R6NH59-F1
#
_entry.id   AF-A0A2R6NH59-F1
#
_cell.length_a   1.000
_cell.length_b   1.000
_cell.length_c   1.000
_cell.angle_alpha   90.00
_cell.angle_beta   90.00
_cell.angle_gamma   90.00
#
_symmetry.space_group_name_H-M   'P 1'
#
loop_
_entity.id
_entity.type
_entity.pdbx_description
1 polymer ?
#
loop_
_entity_poly.entity_id
_entity_poly.type
_entity_poly.pdbx_seq_one_letter_code
_entity_poly.pdbx_strand_id
1 'polypeptide(L)'
;MGQTENGIYEDECEGMHPDTINRYYGVDCGSNETRRRQSHTGAGHPPDESDLDSDSSDNEDNTPSIGDRIAHDQQPNIRHEPIPVPDNFTPFVDEDSSQLFHDTWEVYKDINVLPPNGYGVHEDEMEEGGYESFEILRMGKRGGKEMTISLPEHIWRRRAEQWAKGLYLMNHIVYSVDNSEQL
;
A
#
# COMPACT_ATOMS: atom_id res chain seq x y z
N MET A 1 -23.86 4.64 -9.28
CA MET A 1 -23.75 5.34 -7.98
C MET A 1 -24.02 4.30 -6.91
N GLY A 2 -23.05 4.02 -6.03
CA GLY A 2 -23.22 3.09 -4.91
C GLY A 2 -22.76 3.78 -3.64
N GLN A 3 -23.71 4.23 -2.82
CA GLN A 3 -23.50 4.49 -1.40
C GLN A 3 -24.11 3.30 -0.66
N THR A 4 -23.35 2.68 0.25
CA THR A 4 -23.88 1.77 1.26
C THR A 4 -23.60 2.40 2.61
N GLU A 5 -24.66 2.86 3.27
CA GLU A 5 -24.66 3.26 4.68
C GLU A 5 -24.54 1.98 5.54
N ASN A 6 -23.60 1.94 6.48
CA ASN A 6 -23.46 0.81 7.40
C ASN A 6 -24.44 0.96 8.58
N GLY A 7 -25.13 -0.13 8.93
CA GLY A 7 -26.15 -0.18 9.96
C GLY A 7 -25.62 -0.04 11.40
N ILE A 8 -26.56 0.19 12.33
CA ILE A 8 -26.34 0.28 13.78
C ILE A 8 -26.21 -1.15 14.33
N TYR A 9 -25.17 -1.40 15.13
CA TYR A 9 -24.98 -2.66 15.83
C TYR A 9 -25.62 -2.56 17.22
N GLU A 10 -26.50 -3.51 17.54
CA GLU A 10 -27.04 -3.67 18.90
C GLU A 10 -26.08 -4.54 19.72
N ASP A 11 -25.74 -4.10 20.94
CA ASP A 11 -24.85 -4.83 21.84
C ASP A 11 -25.64 -5.87 22.64
N GLU A 12 -25.57 -7.12 22.18
CA GLU A 12 -26.24 -8.26 22.80
C GLU A 12 -25.62 -8.65 24.16
N CYS A 13 -24.52 -8.03 24.58
CA CYS A 13 -23.76 -8.37 25.78
C CYS A 13 -24.09 -7.51 27.01
N GLU A 14 -25.06 -6.59 26.92
CA GLU A 14 -25.41 -5.70 28.02
C GLU A 14 -26.03 -6.46 29.21
N GLY A 15 -25.33 -6.43 30.36
CA GLY A 15 -25.76 -7.07 31.60
C GLY A 15 -25.26 -8.49 31.84
N MET A 16 -24.44 -9.05 30.94
CA MET A 16 -23.76 -10.33 31.16
C MET A 16 -22.45 -10.16 31.96
N HIS A 17 -22.18 -11.09 32.88
CA HIS A 17 -20.94 -11.10 33.66
C HIS A 17 -19.76 -11.46 32.73
N PRO A 18 -18.61 -10.76 32.81
CA PRO A 18 -17.50 -10.91 31.84
C PRO A 18 -16.96 -12.34 31.72
N ASP A 19 -17.01 -13.13 32.80
CA ASP A 19 -16.63 -14.56 32.78
C ASP A 19 -17.53 -15.41 31.85
N THR A 20 -18.78 -14.99 31.65
CA THR A 20 -19.73 -15.66 30.73
C THR A 20 -19.44 -15.29 29.27
N ILE A 21 -18.86 -14.10 29.03
CA ILE A 21 -18.48 -13.63 27.70
C ILE A 21 -17.15 -14.26 27.26
N ASN A 22 -16.17 -14.36 28.16
CA ASN A 22 -14.84 -14.91 27.85
C ASN A 22 -14.86 -16.41 27.54
N ARG A 23 -15.81 -17.14 28.16
CA ARG A 23 -16.12 -18.52 27.80
C ARG A 23 -16.47 -18.57 26.31
N TYR A 24 -17.62 -18.02 25.91
CA TYR A 24 -18.19 -18.19 24.56
C TYR A 24 -17.55 -17.42 23.40
N TYR A 25 -16.71 -16.42 23.66
CA TYR A 25 -16.13 -15.54 22.63
C TYR A 25 -14.61 -15.30 22.77
N GLY A 26 -13.95 -15.96 23.73
CA GLY A 26 -12.49 -15.90 23.91
C GLY A 26 -11.71 -16.64 22.81
N VAL A 27 -10.46 -16.25 22.58
CA VAL A 27 -9.63 -16.72 21.45
C VAL A 27 -8.50 -17.68 21.88
N ASP A 28 -8.43 -18.08 23.15
CA ASP A 28 -7.32 -18.89 23.65
C ASP A 28 -7.63 -20.40 23.74
N CYS A 29 -6.58 -21.17 23.48
CA CYS A 29 -6.59 -22.60 23.19
C CYS A 29 -6.26 -23.43 24.45
N GLY A 30 -7.03 -24.48 24.74
CA GLY A 30 -6.76 -25.42 25.85
C GLY A 30 -6.64 -26.89 25.41
N SER A 31 -5.39 -27.39 25.36
CA SER A 31 -4.95 -28.79 25.45
C SER A 31 -5.90 -29.93 25.01
N ASN A 32 -5.88 -30.28 23.72
CA ASN A 32 -5.86 -31.68 23.24
C ASN A 32 -5.37 -31.72 21.79
N GLU A 33 -4.30 -32.47 21.55
CA GLU A 33 -3.61 -32.63 20.26
C GLU A 33 -4.55 -33.02 19.11
N THR A 34 -5.10 -32.04 18.40
CA THR A 34 -5.80 -32.33 17.14
C THR A 34 -4.79 -32.28 16.01
N ARG A 35 -4.12 -33.42 15.81
CA ARG A 35 -3.18 -33.68 14.70
C ARG A 35 -3.79 -33.23 13.37
N ARG A 36 -3.38 -32.05 12.88
CA ARG A 36 -3.81 -31.51 11.57
C ARG A 36 -3.50 -32.53 10.48
N ARG A 37 -4.54 -33.16 9.92
CA ARG A 37 -4.39 -34.01 8.73
C ARG A 37 -4.19 -33.11 7.52
N GLN A 38 -3.30 -33.56 6.64
CA GLN A 38 -2.83 -32.92 5.42
C GLN A 38 -3.95 -32.84 4.35
N SER A 39 -5.05 -32.14 4.63
CA SER A 39 -6.13 -31.91 3.67
C SER A 39 -7.25 -30.94 4.12
N HIS A 40 -7.15 -30.26 5.26
CA HIS A 40 -8.15 -29.25 5.63
C HIS A 40 -7.75 -27.85 5.18
N THR A 41 -8.44 -27.33 4.16
CA THR A 41 -8.45 -25.93 3.77
C THR A 41 -9.32 -25.14 4.75
N GLY A 42 -8.75 -24.08 5.33
CA GLY A 42 -9.37 -23.26 6.37
C GLY A 42 -10.67 -22.59 5.95
N ALA A 43 -11.77 -23.28 6.18
CA ALA A 43 -13.12 -22.72 6.27
C ALA A 43 -13.95 -23.66 7.15
N GLY A 44 -13.92 -23.45 8.46
CA GLY A 44 -14.66 -24.28 9.40
C GLY A 44 -14.22 -24.05 10.85
N HIS A 45 -14.84 -23.05 11.48
CA HIS A 45 -15.28 -23.01 12.87
C HIS A 45 -14.99 -24.29 13.68
N PRO A 46 -14.30 -24.21 14.84
CA PRO A 46 -14.46 -25.17 15.89
C PRO A 46 -15.44 -24.68 16.97
N PRO A 47 -16.08 -25.63 17.66
CA PRO A 47 -17.26 -25.43 18.50
C PRO A 47 -16.92 -25.40 20.00
N ASP A 48 -17.71 -24.62 20.73
CA ASP A 48 -18.14 -24.81 22.13
C ASP A 48 -17.06 -25.33 23.13
N GLU A 49 -16.44 -24.36 23.81
CA GLU A 49 -16.16 -24.34 25.26
C GLU A 49 -15.58 -25.56 25.99
N SER A 50 -14.34 -25.40 26.48
CA SER A 50 -13.98 -25.85 27.84
C SER A 50 -12.74 -25.14 28.38
N ASP A 51 -12.96 -24.04 29.09
CA ASP A 51 -12.01 -23.36 29.98
C ASP A 51 -11.46 -24.28 31.08
N LEU A 52 -10.19 -24.12 31.46
CA LEU A 52 -9.77 -24.04 32.87
C LEU A 52 -8.47 -23.22 33.03
N ASP A 53 -8.60 -22.15 33.80
CA ASP A 53 -7.65 -21.14 34.27
C ASP A 53 -6.29 -21.64 34.80
N SER A 54 -5.27 -20.76 34.83
CA SER A 54 -4.58 -20.40 36.09
C SER A 54 -3.37 -19.45 35.89
N ASP A 55 -3.57 -18.23 36.38
CA ASP A 55 -2.67 -17.45 37.26
C ASP A 55 -1.42 -16.73 36.71
N SER A 56 -1.54 -15.40 36.74
CA SER A 56 -0.56 -14.34 36.95
C SER A 56 0.92 -14.73 37.20
N SER A 57 1.82 -14.26 36.33
CA SER A 57 3.19 -13.90 36.71
C SER A 57 3.77 -12.90 35.72
N ASP A 58 4.27 -11.78 36.27
CA ASP A 58 5.22 -10.85 35.65
C ASP A 58 6.12 -11.54 34.63
N ASN A 59 5.98 -11.17 33.35
CA ASN A 59 7.03 -11.35 32.36
C ASN A 59 7.02 -10.13 31.45
N GLU A 60 8.14 -9.42 31.46
CA GLU A 60 8.48 -8.36 30.52
C GLU A 60 8.02 -8.74 29.11
N ASP A 61 7.23 -7.84 28.53
CA ASP A 61 6.56 -7.96 27.24
C ASP A 61 7.59 -8.15 26.11
N ASN A 62 8.05 -9.39 25.95
CA ASN A 62 8.82 -9.91 24.82
C ASN A 62 7.87 -10.41 23.73
N THR A 63 6.65 -9.87 23.64
CA THR A 63 5.80 -10.16 22.48
C THR A 63 6.39 -9.41 21.29
N PRO A 64 6.82 -10.11 20.22
CA PRO A 64 7.31 -9.43 19.03
C PRO A 64 6.22 -8.50 18.53
N SER A 65 6.60 -7.25 18.25
CA SER A 65 5.68 -6.25 17.71
C SER A 65 4.97 -6.84 16.50
N ILE A 66 3.75 -6.38 16.21
CA ILE A 66 3.04 -6.82 15.01
C ILE A 66 3.87 -6.60 13.75
N GLY A 67 4.73 -5.57 13.73
CA GLY A 67 5.72 -5.33 12.69
C GLY A 67 6.76 -6.45 12.58
N ASP A 68 7.26 -6.97 13.70
CA ASP A 68 8.25 -8.06 13.73
C ASP A 68 7.64 -9.38 13.26
N ARG A 69 6.37 -9.63 13.61
CA ARG A 69 5.62 -10.81 13.14
C ARG A 69 5.38 -10.75 11.63
N ILE A 70 4.97 -9.59 11.10
CA ILE A 70 4.80 -9.38 9.65
C ILE A 70 6.15 -9.52 8.94
N ALA A 71 7.22 -8.95 9.49
CA ALA A 71 8.56 -9.07 8.93
C ALA A 71 9.01 -10.53 8.87
N HIS A 72 8.79 -11.29 9.95
CA HIS A 72 9.13 -12.72 10.03
C HIS A 72 8.35 -13.56 9.00
N ASP A 73 7.05 -13.33 8.84
CA ASP A 73 6.21 -14.04 7.87
C ASP A 73 6.57 -13.69 6.41
N GLN A 74 7.08 -12.48 6.16
CA GLN A 74 7.53 -12.04 4.83
C GLN A 74 8.98 -12.43 4.53
N GLN A 75 9.79 -12.69 5.55
CA GLN A 75 11.21 -13.03 5.42
C GLN A 75 11.53 -14.19 4.47
N PRO A 76 10.78 -15.32 4.44
CA PRO A 76 11.02 -16.38 3.46
C PRO A 76 10.69 -15.98 2.01
N ASN A 77 9.91 -14.91 1.81
CA ASN A 77 9.52 -14.40 0.49
C ASN A 77 10.46 -13.31 -0.04
N ILE A 78 11.23 -12.65 0.85
CA ILE A 78 12.21 -11.63 0.48
C ILE A 78 13.52 -12.33 0.10
N ARG A 79 13.78 -12.44 -1.21
CA ARG A 79 14.95 -13.15 -1.77
C ARG A 79 16.11 -12.24 -2.16
N HIS A 80 15.99 -10.94 -1.89
CA HIS A 80 17.02 -9.95 -2.14
C HIS A 80 17.44 -9.32 -0.82
N GLU A 81 18.70 -8.90 -0.72
CA GLU A 81 19.12 -8.03 0.38
C GLU A 81 18.21 -6.78 0.38
N PRO A 82 17.92 -6.18 1.55
CA PRO A 82 17.23 -4.91 1.61
C PRO A 82 17.91 -3.92 0.67
N ILE A 83 17.15 -3.40 -0.29
CA ILE A 83 17.66 -2.33 -1.15
C ILE A 83 17.80 -1.12 -0.22
N PRO A 84 18.99 -0.50 -0.11
CA PRO A 84 19.14 0.69 0.69
C PRO A 84 18.20 1.74 0.12
N VAL A 85 17.16 2.07 0.89
CA VAL A 85 16.26 3.17 0.56
C VAL A 85 17.08 4.43 0.76
N PRO A 86 17.22 5.30 -0.26
CA PRO A 86 17.85 6.60 -0.05
C PRO A 86 17.16 7.32 1.11
N ASP A 87 17.94 7.83 2.06
CA ASP A 87 17.41 8.62 3.18
C ASP A 87 16.59 9.77 2.61
N ASN A 88 15.27 9.74 2.80
CA ASN A 88 14.25 10.70 2.35
C ASN A 88 14.80 12.00 1.72
N PHE A 89 15.24 11.93 0.47
CA PHE A 89 15.57 13.12 -0.29
C PHE A 89 14.28 13.63 -0.90
N THR A 90 13.60 14.49 -0.16
CA THR A 90 12.73 15.46 -0.80
C THR A 90 13.59 16.28 -1.77
N PRO A 91 13.12 16.52 -3.01
CA PRO A 91 13.85 17.35 -3.97
C PRO A 91 13.83 18.84 -3.57
N PHE A 92 13.02 19.22 -2.58
CA PHE A 92 12.93 20.57 -2.07
C PHE A 92 13.93 20.78 -0.91
N VAL A 93 14.65 21.90 -0.95
CA VAL A 93 15.64 22.27 0.09
C VAL A 93 14.95 22.66 1.39
N ASP A 94 13.78 23.28 1.29
CA ASP A 94 13.01 23.87 2.37
C ASP A 94 11.52 23.51 2.29
N GLU A 95 10.82 23.66 3.43
CA GLU A 95 9.38 23.38 3.54
C GLU A 95 8.53 24.37 2.73
N ASP A 96 8.99 25.62 2.57
CA ASP A 96 8.23 26.64 1.84
C ASP A 96 8.19 26.29 0.33
N SER A 97 9.29 25.82 -0.24
CA SER A 97 9.34 25.31 -1.62
C SER A 97 8.46 24.07 -1.83
N SER A 98 8.43 23.17 -0.84
CA SER A 98 7.54 21.99 -0.83
C SER A 98 6.07 22.41 -0.80
N GLN A 99 5.71 23.35 0.09
CA GLN A 99 4.35 23.88 0.17
C GLN A 99 3.95 24.62 -1.11
N LEU A 100 4.86 25.42 -1.67
CA LEU A 100 4.65 26.12 -2.95
C LEU A 100 4.38 25.12 -4.08
N PHE A 101 5.08 24.00 -4.13
CA PHE A 101 4.81 22.94 -5.09
C PHE A 101 3.40 22.39 -4.92
N HIS A 102 3.00 22.04 -3.71
CA HIS A 102 1.67 21.48 -3.44
C HIS A 102 0.55 22.47 -3.78
N ASP A 103 0.68 23.74 -3.37
CA ASP A 103 -0.31 24.78 -3.66
C ASP A 103 -0.43 25.05 -5.16
N THR A 104 0.70 25.14 -5.86
CA THR A 104 0.71 25.37 -7.30
C THR A 104 0.21 24.14 -8.06
N TRP A 105 0.54 22.93 -7.60
CA TRP A 105 0.11 21.67 -8.20
C TRP A 105 -1.42 21.52 -8.17
N GLU A 106 -2.06 21.89 -7.07
CA GLU A 106 -3.52 21.83 -6.95
C GLU A 106 -4.23 22.68 -8.01
N VAL A 107 -3.65 23.82 -8.38
CA VAL A 107 -4.17 24.68 -9.46
C VAL A 107 -3.75 24.16 -10.84
N TYR A 108 -2.50 23.70 -10.98
CA TYR A 108 -1.89 23.39 -12.26
C TYR A 108 -2.35 22.06 -12.86
N LYS A 109 -2.71 21.07 -12.02
CA LYS A 109 -3.09 19.71 -12.48
C LYS A 109 -4.32 19.71 -13.41
N ASP A 110 -5.25 20.64 -13.21
CA ASP A 110 -6.50 20.74 -13.97
C ASP A 110 -6.39 21.62 -15.22
N ILE A 111 -5.27 22.33 -15.39
CA ILE A 111 -5.03 23.16 -16.57
C ILE A 111 -4.69 22.26 -17.76
N ASN A 112 -5.40 22.41 -18.89
CA ASN A 112 -5.16 21.62 -20.09
C ASN A 112 -4.00 22.18 -20.95
N VAL A 113 -2.86 22.44 -20.32
CA VAL A 113 -1.63 22.92 -20.96
C VAL A 113 -0.53 21.92 -20.66
N LEU A 114 0.10 21.38 -21.70
CA LEU A 114 1.25 20.48 -21.56
C LEU A 114 2.52 21.29 -21.22
N PRO A 115 3.44 20.71 -20.43
CA PRO A 115 4.76 21.31 -20.22
C PRO A 115 5.52 21.40 -21.56
N PRO A 116 6.63 22.16 -21.64
CA PRO A 116 7.48 22.18 -22.83
C PRO A 116 7.98 20.79 -23.23
N ASN A 117 8.53 20.67 -24.44
CA ASN A 117 9.21 19.46 -24.90
C ASN A 117 10.33 19.04 -23.93
N GLY A 118 10.57 17.74 -23.82
CA GLY A 118 11.59 17.07 -22.99
C GLY A 118 11.01 16.03 -22.02
N TYR A 119 9.69 15.82 -22.03
CA TYR A 119 9.00 15.00 -21.03
C TYR A 119 8.29 13.77 -21.63
N GLY A 120 8.33 13.57 -22.96
CA GLY A 120 7.79 12.38 -23.61
C GLY A 120 6.25 12.32 -23.60
N VAL A 121 5.60 13.49 -23.59
CA VAL A 121 4.13 13.62 -23.57
C VAL A 121 3.57 14.33 -24.79
N HIS A 122 4.43 14.95 -25.61
CA HIS A 122 4.04 15.52 -26.89
C HIS A 122 4.04 14.46 -27.98
N GLU A 123 3.10 14.55 -28.91
CA GLU A 123 2.98 13.61 -30.04
C GLU A 123 4.25 13.61 -30.91
N ASP A 124 4.94 14.75 -30.99
CA ASP A 124 6.21 14.90 -31.72
C ASP A 124 7.40 14.18 -31.06
N GLU A 125 7.28 13.85 -29.77
CA GLU A 125 8.33 13.15 -29.00
C GLU A 125 8.11 11.64 -28.92
N MET A 126 6.91 11.19 -29.28
CA MET A 126 6.55 9.79 -29.24
C MET A 126 7.05 9.09 -30.50
N GLU A 127 7.50 7.85 -30.33
CA GLU A 127 7.80 6.98 -31.46
C GLU A 127 6.53 6.69 -32.28
N GLU A 128 6.72 6.31 -33.54
CA GLU A 128 5.64 6.03 -34.49
C GLU A 128 4.71 4.93 -33.93
N GLY A 129 3.56 5.34 -33.36
CA GLY A 129 2.61 4.45 -32.71
C GLY A 129 2.08 4.92 -31.35
N GLY A 130 2.71 5.93 -30.72
CA GLY A 130 2.25 6.50 -29.45
C GLY A 130 2.39 5.52 -28.27
N TYR A 131 1.47 5.59 -27.30
CA TYR A 131 1.46 4.67 -26.17
C TYR A 131 1.04 3.26 -26.60
N GLU A 132 1.78 2.25 -26.14
CA GLU A 132 1.39 0.85 -26.31
C GLU A 132 0.00 0.60 -25.69
N SER A 133 -0.84 -0.17 -26.40
CA SER A 133 -2.22 -0.46 -25.98
C SER A 133 -2.33 -1.71 -25.09
N PHE A 134 -1.25 -2.49 -25.00
CA PHE A 134 -1.15 -3.67 -24.15
C PHE A 134 0.30 -4.00 -23.83
N GLU A 135 0.53 -4.65 -22.70
CA GLU A 135 1.83 -5.20 -22.31
C GLU A 135 1.66 -6.68 -21.95
N ILE A 136 2.65 -7.51 -22.30
CA ILE A 136 2.64 -8.94 -22.00
C ILE A 136 3.61 -9.22 -20.87
N LEU A 137 3.07 -9.47 -19.67
CA LEU A 137 3.87 -9.88 -18.52
C LEU A 137 4.09 -11.38 -18.52
N ARG A 138 5.36 -11.78 -18.41
CA ARG A 138 5.75 -13.18 -18.22
C ARG A 138 5.76 -13.53 -16.73
N MET A 139 4.93 -14.50 -16.35
CA MET A 139 4.74 -14.93 -14.98
C MET A 139 5.25 -16.36 -14.74
N GLY A 140 5.68 -16.59 -13.50
CA GLY A 140 6.12 -17.89 -12.97
C GLY A 140 7.63 -18.12 -13.03
N LYS A 141 8.13 -19.12 -12.29
CA LYS A 141 9.57 -19.42 -12.13
C LYS A 141 10.36 -19.66 -13.44
N ARG A 142 9.67 -19.86 -14.56
CA ARG A 142 10.27 -20.06 -15.90
C ARG A 142 9.63 -19.17 -16.98
N GLY A 143 8.83 -18.17 -16.60
CA GLY A 143 8.15 -17.27 -17.55
C GLY A 143 7.17 -17.94 -18.51
N GLY A 144 6.72 -19.17 -18.21
CA GLY A 144 5.89 -19.97 -19.13
C GLY A 144 4.41 -19.59 -19.16
N LYS A 145 3.97 -18.67 -18.30
CA LYS A 145 2.62 -18.10 -18.34
C LYS A 145 2.73 -16.66 -18.77
N GLU A 146 1.95 -16.27 -19.76
CA GLU A 146 1.87 -14.88 -20.20
C GLU A 146 0.53 -14.29 -19.76
N MET A 147 0.56 -13.06 -19.28
CA MET A 147 -0.63 -12.27 -18.94
C MET A 147 -0.58 -10.99 -19.74
N THR A 148 -1.57 -10.80 -20.59
CA THR A 148 -1.75 -9.55 -21.31
C THR A 148 -2.48 -8.57 -20.40
N ILE A 149 -1.86 -7.42 -20.16
CA ILE A 149 -2.45 -6.29 -19.48
C ILE A 149 -2.84 -5.29 -20.54
N SER A 150 -4.10 -4.86 -20.53
CA SER A 150 -4.53 -3.74 -21.38
C SER A 150 -3.97 -2.44 -20.80
N LEU A 151 -3.43 -1.61 -21.67
CA LEU A 151 -2.94 -0.28 -21.37
C LEU A 151 -3.79 0.75 -22.13
N PRO A 152 -5.00 1.11 -21.66
CA PRO A 152 -5.86 2.04 -22.37
C PRO A 152 -5.22 3.44 -22.39
N GLU A 153 -5.03 3.98 -23.60
CA GLU A 153 -4.40 5.30 -23.81
C GLU A 153 -5.06 6.38 -22.96
N HIS A 154 -6.39 6.42 -22.90
CA HIS A 154 -7.13 7.44 -22.13
C HIS A 154 -6.84 7.42 -20.61
N ILE A 155 -6.31 6.33 -20.06
CA ILE A 155 -5.87 6.23 -18.66
C ILE A 155 -4.40 6.62 -18.56
N TRP A 156 -3.55 6.02 -19.39
CA TRP A 156 -2.10 6.19 -19.31
C TRP A 156 -1.63 7.56 -19.75
N ARG A 157 -2.18 8.08 -20.84
CA ARG A 157 -1.87 9.41 -21.34
C ARG A 157 -2.15 10.47 -20.27
N ARG A 158 -3.33 10.44 -19.64
CA ARG A 158 -3.67 11.39 -18.57
C ARG A 158 -2.69 11.33 -17.40
N ARG A 159 -2.28 10.12 -17.00
CA ARG A 159 -1.31 9.93 -15.93
C ARG A 159 0.09 10.41 -16.33
N ALA A 160 0.51 10.15 -17.56
CA ALA A 160 1.80 10.60 -18.09
C ALA A 160 1.84 12.13 -18.19
N GLU A 161 0.77 12.77 -18.68
CA GLU A 161 0.63 14.22 -18.71
C GLU A 161 0.69 14.83 -17.30
N GLN A 162 -0.01 14.24 -16.32
CA GLN A 162 0.05 14.68 -14.93
C GLN A 162 1.46 14.53 -14.35
N TRP A 163 2.10 13.37 -14.56
CA TRP A 163 3.46 13.13 -14.12
C TRP A 163 4.44 14.15 -14.72
N ALA A 164 4.34 14.42 -16.03
CA ALA A 164 5.18 15.39 -16.72
C ALA A 164 4.95 16.82 -16.20
N LYS A 165 3.70 17.21 -15.95
CA LYS A 165 3.38 18.51 -15.33
C LYS A 165 3.98 18.65 -13.93
N GLY A 166 3.86 17.60 -13.11
CA GLY A 166 4.41 17.58 -11.76
C GLY A 166 5.94 17.68 -11.79
N LEU A 167 6.59 16.90 -12.64
CA LEU A 167 8.04 16.92 -12.82
C LEU A 167 8.52 18.28 -13.33
N TYR A 168 7.82 18.87 -14.30
CA TYR A 168 8.13 20.21 -14.82
C TYR A 168 8.03 21.27 -13.72
N LEU A 169 6.94 21.27 -12.96
CA LEU A 169 6.73 22.22 -11.87
C LEU A 169 7.80 22.07 -10.78
N MET A 170 8.10 20.83 -10.39
CA MET A 170 9.14 20.52 -9.41
C MET A 170 10.51 21.03 -9.88
N ASN A 171 10.91 20.71 -11.11
CA ASN A 171 12.16 21.20 -11.68
C ASN A 171 12.20 22.73 -11.72
N HIS A 172 11.09 23.37 -12.12
CA HIS A 172 10.99 24.82 -12.16
C HIS A 172 11.21 25.43 -10.77
N ILE A 173 10.59 24.88 -9.72
CA ILE A 173 10.76 25.38 -8.34
C ILE A 173 12.20 25.17 -7.88
N VAL A 174 12.73 23.94 -7.97
CA VAL A 174 14.09 23.61 -7.51
C VAL A 174 15.15 24.47 -8.20
N TYR A 175 15.12 24.58 -9.53
CA TYR A 175 16.12 25.38 -10.27
C TYR A 175 15.87 26.90 -10.21
N SER A 176 14.66 27.34 -9.85
CA SER A 176 14.41 28.78 -9.61
C SER A 176 15.01 29.26 -8.30
N VAL A 177 15.01 28.42 -7.27
CA VAL A 177 15.59 28.71 -5.95
C VAL A 177 17.12 28.72 -6.04
N ASP A 178 17.72 27.73 -6.71
CA ASP A 178 19.18 27.65 -6.91
C ASP A 178 19.77 28.89 -7.61
N ASN A 179 19.03 29.49 -8.54
CA ASN A 179 19.46 30.71 -9.24
C ASN A 179 19.29 31.98 -8.40
N SER A 180 18.44 31.95 -7.36
CA SER A 180 18.21 33.09 -6.47
C SER A 180 19.25 33.20 -5.35
N GLU A 181 19.95 32.12 -5.01
CA GLU A 181 21.02 32.10 -3.99
C GLU A 181 22.42 32.45 -4.53
N GLN A 182 22.57 32.62 -5.86
CA GLN A 182 23.86 32.95 -6.50
C GLN A 182 24.07 34.45 -6.80
N LEU A 183 23.15 35.32 -6.38
CA LEU A 183 23.25 36.79 -6.48
C LEU A 183 23.37 37.43 -5.10
#